data_AF-C5T1H7-F1
#
_entry.id   AF-C5T1H7-F1
#
_cell.length_a   1.000
_cell.length_b   1.000
_cell.length_c   1.000
_cell.angle_alpha   90.00
_cell.angle_beta   90.00
_cell.angle_gamma   90.00
#
_symmetry.space_group_name_H-M   'P 1'
#
loop_
_entity.id
_entity.type
_entity.pdbx_description
1 polymer ?
#
loop_
_entity_poly.entity_id
_entity_poly.type
_entity_poly.pdbx_seq_one_letter_code
_entity_poly.pdbx_strand_id
1 'polypeptide(L)'
;MKTSLLLAPVHLALLALFVTLYWRNRSMKRRQDTLVDQLHGQRYWRVNLASPAFFRKWLRLMPFEAKGVLIDEGDHLRITGFWLKGARHFDSRIARSQCGVEWLGNRTLRAGNLHWAQLTTPKGPVLFCADTGMNALPSREALADIFRSAFPATPLDVQQTRDFALEKSARSLAVMTLFFGLLLFALLDTFVVSHFELMDAQIMAILTHPVTWMGAVAALAACGMGVYRFLLAGQVPARESMVLALMLGWTLLGAALPAAKRIDQFLATAPTQNHTYRIIQVAHLAPKDKVLGLPALRFPRARDYWQQFPVGSEYAIPLLRGPLGLWQLDHSVFDKPLVAFYEKQP
;
A
#
# COMPACT_ATOMS: atom_id res chain seq x y z
N MET A 1 -12.54 -19.34 16.19
CA MET A 1 -11.86 -20.67 16.13
C MET A 1 -11.98 -21.39 14.78
N LYS A 2 -13.03 -21.24 13.97
CA LYS A 2 -13.12 -21.91 12.64
C LYS A 2 -12.28 -21.26 11.52
N THR A 3 -12.05 -19.95 11.59
CA THR A 3 -11.25 -19.19 10.60
C THR A 3 -9.74 -19.49 10.67
N SER A 4 -9.22 -19.82 11.85
CA SER A 4 -7.80 -20.15 12.05
C SER A 4 -7.39 -21.50 11.42
N LEU A 5 -8.30 -22.48 11.36
CA LEU A 5 -8.04 -23.78 10.71
C LEU A 5 -8.03 -23.70 9.18
N LEU A 6 -8.84 -22.82 8.59
CA LEU A 6 -8.87 -22.61 7.13
C LEU A 6 -7.61 -21.92 6.60
N LEU A 7 -6.93 -21.13 7.44
CA LEU A 7 -5.70 -20.45 7.05
C LEU A 7 -4.44 -21.30 7.24
N ALA A 8 -4.49 -22.38 8.03
CA ALA A 8 -3.35 -23.27 8.27
C ALA A 8 -2.66 -23.80 6.99
N PRO A 9 -3.38 -24.30 5.96
CA PRO A 9 -2.74 -24.74 4.71
C PRO A 9 -2.06 -23.59 3.96
N VAL A 10 -2.62 -22.38 4.01
CA VAL A 10 -2.01 -21.20 3.40
C VAL A 10 -0.69 -20.85 4.10
N HIS A 11 -0.67 -20.86 5.43
CA HIS A 11 0.56 -20.62 6.20
C HIS A 11 1.62 -21.70 5.95
N LEU A 12 1.24 -22.98 5.88
CA LEU A 12 2.15 -24.08 5.55
C LEU A 12 2.72 -23.95 4.13
N ALA A 13 1.88 -23.57 3.16
CA ALA A 13 2.33 -23.32 1.79
C ALA A 13 3.31 -22.14 1.71
N LEU A 14 3.03 -21.05 2.44
CA LEU A 14 3.95 -19.91 2.54
C LEU A 14 5.27 -20.31 3.21
N LEU A 15 5.22 -21.08 4.31
CA LEU A 15 6.42 -21.57 4.99
C LEU A 15 7.26 -22.47 4.08
N ALA A 16 6.64 -23.42 3.38
CA ALA A 16 7.31 -24.30 2.42
C ALA A 16 7.96 -23.49 1.29
N LEU A 17 7.28 -22.44 0.79
CA LEU A 17 7.84 -21.51 -0.19
C LEU A 17 9.07 -20.78 0.37
N PHE A 18 9.00 -20.24 1.60
CA PHE A 18 10.13 -19.58 2.26
C PHE A 18 11.34 -20.50 2.42
N VAL A 19 11.12 -21.73 2.90
CA VAL A 19 12.18 -22.74 3.07
C VAL A 19 12.80 -23.08 1.70
N THR A 20 11.98 -23.27 0.68
CA THR A 20 12.45 -23.56 -0.69
C THR A 20 13.30 -22.41 -1.24
N LEU A 21 12.86 -21.16 -1.06
CA LEU A 21 13.61 -19.97 -1.47
C LEU A 21 14.93 -19.82 -0.71
N TYR A 22 14.92 -20.11 0.59
CA TYR A 22 16.13 -20.08 1.44
C TYR A 22 17.19 -21.08 0.96
N TRP A 23 16.80 -22.34 0.76
CA TRP A 23 17.72 -23.38 0.27
C TRP A 23 18.25 -23.07 -1.13
N ARG A 24 17.37 -22.59 -2.01
CA ARG A 24 17.77 -22.15 -3.36
C ARG A 24 18.79 -21.02 -3.28
N ASN A 25 18.57 -20.03 -2.42
CA ASN A 25 19.51 -18.91 -2.28
C ASN A 25 20.87 -19.35 -1.71
N ARG A 26 20.87 -20.25 -0.72
CA ARG A 26 22.09 -20.84 -0.17
C ARG A 26 22.88 -21.63 -1.23
N SER A 27 22.20 -22.43 -2.05
CA SER A 27 22.83 -23.17 -3.15
C SER A 27 23.45 -22.23 -4.18
N MET A 28 22.73 -21.17 -4.57
CA MET A 28 23.22 -20.17 -5.51
C MET A 28 24.44 -19.42 -4.96
N LYS A 29 24.43 -19.04 -3.69
CA LYS A 29 25.58 -18.37 -3.04
C LYS A 29 26.83 -19.24 -3.11
N ARG A 30 26.73 -20.53 -2.76
CA ARG A 30 27.85 -21.48 -2.84
C ARG A 30 28.47 -21.56 -4.23
N ARG A 31 27.65 -21.59 -5.29
CA ARG A 31 28.16 -21.63 -6.67
C ARG A 31 28.89 -20.35 -7.07
N GLN A 32 28.42 -19.21 -6.59
CA GLN A 32 29.09 -17.93 -6.82
C GLN A 32 30.38 -17.81 -6.01
N ASP A 33 30.40 -18.36 -4.79
CA ASP A 33 31.64 -18.45 -3.99
C ASP A 33 32.70 -19.25 -4.76
N THR A 34 32.33 -20.40 -5.36
CA THR A 34 33.24 -21.19 -6.21
C THR A 34 33.80 -20.43 -7.41
N LEU A 35 33.03 -19.52 -8.03
CA LEU A 35 33.53 -18.68 -9.12
C LEU A 35 34.59 -17.69 -8.63
N VAL A 36 34.45 -17.22 -7.39
CA VAL A 36 35.33 -16.22 -6.79
C VAL A 36 36.61 -16.84 -6.24
N ASP A 37 36.57 -18.07 -5.75
CA ASP A 37 37.74 -18.79 -5.23
C ASP A 37 38.87 -18.90 -6.28
N GLN A 38 38.55 -18.81 -7.57
CA GLN A 38 39.51 -18.89 -8.67
C GLN A 38 40.14 -17.54 -9.05
N LEU A 39 39.71 -16.42 -8.43
CA LEU A 39 40.02 -15.05 -8.88
C LEU A 39 41.03 -14.34 -7.98
N HIS A 40 41.91 -15.07 -7.29
CA HIS A 40 42.92 -14.49 -6.40
C HIS A 40 43.77 -13.42 -7.10
N GLY A 41 43.84 -12.23 -6.49
CA GLY A 41 44.60 -11.09 -7.02
C GLY A 41 43.90 -10.27 -8.12
N GLN A 42 42.73 -10.70 -8.58
CA GLN A 42 41.93 -9.93 -9.55
C GLN A 42 40.92 -9.04 -8.84
N ARG A 43 40.61 -7.88 -9.43
CA ARG A 43 39.54 -7.01 -8.95
C ARG A 43 38.21 -7.52 -9.52
N TYR A 44 37.27 -7.86 -8.65
CA TYR A 44 35.99 -8.41 -9.06
C TYR A 44 34.83 -7.90 -8.20
N TRP A 45 33.61 -8.03 -8.73
CA TRP A 45 32.36 -7.74 -8.05
C TRP A 45 31.36 -8.86 -8.25
N ARG A 46 30.71 -9.28 -7.17
CA ARG A 46 29.58 -10.20 -7.25
C ARG A 46 28.37 -9.45 -7.79
N VAL A 47 27.76 -9.98 -8.84
CA VAL A 47 26.63 -9.35 -9.53
C VAL A 47 25.49 -10.32 -9.74
N ASN A 48 24.26 -9.80 -9.69
CA ASN A 48 23.09 -10.48 -10.21
C ASN A 48 22.80 -9.93 -11.62
N LEU A 49 22.31 -10.79 -12.51
CA LEU A 49 22.16 -10.48 -13.93
C LEU A 49 20.74 -10.80 -14.40
N ALA A 50 20.25 -10.05 -15.38
CA ALA A 50 18.95 -10.30 -16.02
C ALA A 50 19.00 -9.93 -17.50
N SER A 51 18.33 -10.73 -18.33
CA SER A 51 18.01 -10.28 -19.69
C SER A 51 16.97 -9.14 -19.66
N PRO A 52 16.97 -8.22 -20.64
CA PRO A 52 15.92 -7.20 -20.77
C PRO A 52 14.52 -7.80 -20.89
N ALA A 53 14.40 -8.97 -21.52
CA ALA A 53 13.13 -9.70 -21.63
C ALA A 53 12.65 -10.20 -20.26
N PHE A 54 13.54 -10.78 -19.46
CA PHE A 54 13.21 -11.20 -18.09
C PHE A 54 12.85 -10.01 -17.20
N PHE A 55 13.60 -8.92 -17.30
CA PHE A 55 13.38 -7.73 -16.48
C PHE A 55 12.04 -7.05 -16.73
N ARG A 56 11.44 -7.24 -17.92
CA ARG A 56 10.10 -6.76 -18.25
C ARG A 56 8.95 -7.64 -17.72
N LYS A 57 9.22 -8.89 -17.29
CA LYS A 57 8.17 -9.80 -16.79
C LYS A 57 7.58 -9.31 -15.47
N TRP A 58 6.27 -9.46 -15.31
CA TRP A 58 5.54 -9.03 -14.12
C TRP A 58 5.62 -10.05 -12.98
N LEU A 59 5.41 -11.33 -13.28
CA LEU A 59 5.44 -12.43 -12.32
C LEU A 59 6.82 -13.09 -12.31
N ARG A 60 7.55 -12.91 -11.20
CA ARG A 60 8.86 -13.52 -10.97
C ARG A 60 9.04 -13.86 -9.50
N LEU A 61 9.62 -15.04 -9.24
CA LEU A 61 10.00 -15.47 -7.89
C LEU A 61 11.23 -14.72 -7.34
N MET A 62 12.12 -14.29 -8.22
CA MET A 62 13.33 -13.55 -7.88
C MET A 62 13.57 -12.40 -8.88
N PRO A 63 14.22 -11.30 -8.47
CA PRO A 63 14.39 -10.14 -9.32
C PRO A 63 15.44 -10.34 -10.43
N PHE A 64 16.26 -11.40 -10.36
CA PHE A 64 17.33 -11.70 -11.30
C PHE A 64 17.19 -13.08 -11.96
N GLU A 65 17.86 -13.25 -13.10
CA GLU A 65 17.83 -14.46 -13.95
C GLU A 65 19.15 -15.24 -13.91
N ALA A 66 20.25 -14.59 -13.53
CA ALA A 66 21.57 -15.16 -13.36
C ALA A 66 22.27 -14.61 -12.10
N LYS A 67 23.20 -15.39 -11.55
CA LYS A 67 24.24 -14.91 -10.63
C LYS A 67 25.58 -15.02 -11.32
N GLY A 68 26.46 -14.06 -11.07
CA GLY A 68 27.78 -14.06 -11.65
C GLY A 68 28.76 -13.17 -10.91
N VAL A 69 29.89 -12.98 -11.56
CA VAL A 69 31.00 -12.15 -11.15
C VAL A 69 31.39 -11.28 -12.34
N LEU A 70 31.49 -9.98 -12.11
CA LEU A 70 32.10 -9.02 -13.01
C LEU A 70 33.56 -8.89 -12.62
N ILE A 71 34.47 -9.12 -13.56
CA ILE A 71 35.91 -9.15 -13.35
C ILE A 71 36.53 -8.03 -14.17
N ASP A 72 37.39 -7.25 -13.53
CA ASP A 72 38.21 -6.24 -14.18
C ASP A 72 39.53 -6.86 -14.68
N GLU A 73 39.68 -6.96 -16.00
CA GLU A 73 40.90 -7.45 -16.66
C GLU A 73 41.68 -6.29 -17.33
N GLY A 74 41.58 -5.06 -16.81
CA GLY A 74 42.21 -3.89 -17.42
C GLY A 74 41.40 -3.41 -18.62
N ASP A 75 41.87 -3.62 -19.84
CA ASP A 75 41.17 -3.17 -21.07
C ASP A 75 39.87 -3.96 -21.36
N HIS A 76 39.68 -5.08 -20.67
CA HIS A 76 38.53 -5.95 -20.82
C HIS A 76 37.75 -6.07 -19.52
N LEU A 77 36.45 -6.26 -19.66
CA LEU A 77 35.56 -6.71 -18.60
C LEU A 77 35.13 -8.14 -18.91
N ARG A 78 35.27 -9.03 -17.94
CA ARG A 78 34.80 -10.41 -18.06
C ARG A 78 33.62 -10.61 -17.13
N ILE A 79 32.55 -11.21 -17.66
CA ILE A 79 31.35 -11.58 -16.89
C ILE A 79 31.22 -13.09 -16.97
N THR A 80 31.35 -13.74 -15.83
CA THR A 80 31.18 -15.19 -15.69
C THR A 80 30.10 -15.51 -14.66
N GLY A 81 29.37 -16.60 -14.84
CA GLY A 81 28.24 -16.91 -13.96
C GLY A 81 27.43 -18.12 -14.39
N PHE A 82 26.24 -18.23 -13.80
CA PHE A 82 25.27 -19.27 -14.13
C PHE A 82 23.86 -18.71 -14.20
N TRP A 83 23.10 -19.20 -15.18
CA TRP A 83 21.67 -18.94 -15.30
C TRP A 83 20.89 -19.74 -14.26
N LEU A 84 19.93 -19.11 -13.58
CA LEU A 84 19.11 -19.78 -12.57
C LEU A 84 18.24 -20.88 -13.18
N LYS A 85 17.78 -20.68 -14.42
CA LYS A 85 17.06 -21.70 -15.17
C LYS A 85 18.10 -22.64 -15.82
N GLY A 86 18.06 -23.91 -15.43
CA GLY A 86 18.92 -24.94 -16.01
C GLY A 86 20.38 -24.92 -15.55
N ALA A 87 20.78 -24.03 -14.64
CA ALA A 87 22.13 -23.97 -14.07
C ALA A 87 23.27 -23.86 -15.10
N ARG A 88 22.98 -23.33 -16.30
CA ARG A 88 23.95 -23.24 -17.39
C ARG A 88 25.01 -22.19 -17.07
N HIS A 89 26.28 -22.59 -17.11
CA HIS A 89 27.42 -21.67 -17.00
C HIS A 89 27.52 -20.77 -18.23
N PHE A 90 27.94 -19.53 -18.02
CA PHE A 90 28.28 -18.60 -19.10
C PHE A 90 29.55 -17.83 -18.74
N ASP A 91 30.26 -17.41 -19.78
CA ASP A 91 31.48 -16.63 -19.69
C ASP A 91 31.57 -15.71 -20.90
N SER A 92 31.74 -14.42 -20.67
CA SER A 92 31.77 -13.40 -21.71
C SER A 92 32.84 -12.36 -21.40
N ARG A 93 33.82 -12.26 -22.30
CA ARG A 93 34.84 -11.23 -22.29
C ARG A 93 34.45 -10.09 -23.24
N ILE A 94 34.53 -8.85 -22.78
CA ILE A 94 34.03 -7.66 -23.48
C ILE A 94 35.11 -6.59 -23.41
N ALA A 95 35.49 -6.01 -24.56
CA ALA A 95 36.38 -4.86 -24.58
C ALA A 95 35.67 -3.62 -24.01
N ARG A 96 36.33 -2.89 -23.10
CA ARG A 96 35.73 -1.70 -22.47
C ARG A 96 35.36 -0.61 -23.47
N SER A 97 36.16 -0.44 -24.52
CA SER A 97 35.90 0.51 -25.61
C SER A 97 34.61 0.23 -26.38
N GLN A 98 34.08 -1.00 -26.30
CA GLN A 98 32.88 -1.44 -26.99
C GLN A 98 31.67 -1.59 -26.05
N CYS A 99 31.80 -1.18 -24.80
CA CYS A 99 30.73 -1.26 -23.82
C CYS A 99 30.19 0.13 -23.45
N GLY A 100 28.87 0.21 -23.33
CA GLY A 100 28.19 1.36 -22.73
C GLY A 100 27.53 0.95 -21.43
N VAL A 101 27.53 1.84 -20.43
CA VAL A 101 26.87 1.59 -19.15
C VAL A 101 25.87 2.69 -18.82
N GLU A 102 24.69 2.30 -18.36
CA GLU A 102 23.61 3.21 -17.96
C GLU A 102 23.09 2.83 -16.57
N TRP A 103 22.95 3.82 -15.68
CA TRP A 103 22.32 3.64 -14.38
C TRP A 103 20.79 3.70 -14.50
N LEU A 104 20.12 2.60 -14.17
CA LEU A 104 18.65 2.52 -14.17
C LEU A 104 18.03 2.80 -12.80
N GLY A 105 18.75 2.46 -11.72
CA GLY A 105 18.29 2.60 -10.34
C GLY A 105 17.17 1.62 -9.94
N ASN A 106 16.40 1.97 -8.90
CA ASN A 106 15.28 1.18 -8.36
C ASN A 106 13.93 1.85 -8.72
N ARG A 107 13.69 2.01 -10.03
CA ARG A 107 12.53 2.77 -10.55
C ARG A 107 11.28 1.93 -10.81
N THR A 108 11.33 0.63 -10.54
CA THR A 108 10.21 -0.28 -10.80
C THR A 108 10.08 -1.31 -9.69
N LEU A 109 8.86 -1.72 -9.34
CA LEU A 109 8.64 -2.83 -8.39
C LEU A 109 9.35 -4.13 -8.83
N ARG A 110 9.51 -4.28 -10.15
CA ARG A 110 10.24 -5.34 -10.85
C ARG A 110 11.72 -5.44 -10.48
N ALA A 111 12.31 -4.37 -9.96
CA ALA A 111 13.71 -4.30 -9.55
C ALA A 111 13.99 -5.05 -8.24
N GLY A 112 12.96 -5.46 -7.48
CA GLY A 112 13.12 -6.27 -6.27
C GLY A 112 13.84 -5.58 -5.12
N ASN A 113 13.80 -4.25 -5.06
CA ASN A 113 14.56 -3.39 -4.16
C ASN A 113 16.06 -3.24 -4.47
N LEU A 114 16.51 -3.79 -5.59
CA LEU A 114 17.90 -3.64 -6.03
C LEU A 114 18.01 -2.45 -6.99
N HIS A 115 19.14 -1.76 -6.96
CA HIS A 115 19.48 -0.77 -7.97
C HIS A 115 20.10 -1.49 -9.16
N TRP A 116 19.60 -1.20 -10.36
CA TRP A 116 20.05 -1.85 -11.59
C TRP A 116 20.81 -0.89 -12.49
N ALA A 117 21.66 -1.48 -13.32
CA ALA A 117 22.32 -0.84 -14.44
C ALA A 117 22.18 -1.70 -15.70
N GLN A 118 22.28 -1.05 -16.85
CA GLN A 118 22.35 -1.71 -18.14
C GLN A 118 23.77 -1.63 -18.68
N LEU A 119 24.32 -2.78 -19.04
CA LEU A 119 25.56 -2.90 -19.80
C LEU A 119 25.20 -3.24 -21.25
N THR A 120 25.45 -2.31 -22.16
CA THR A 120 25.33 -2.52 -23.60
C THR A 120 26.61 -3.16 -24.11
N THR A 121 26.49 -4.36 -24.69
CA THR A 121 27.63 -5.11 -25.24
C THR A 121 27.42 -5.39 -26.73
N PRO A 122 28.46 -5.78 -27.50
CA PRO A 122 28.30 -6.20 -28.90
C PRO A 122 27.32 -7.37 -29.09
N LYS A 123 27.12 -8.20 -28.07
CA LYS A 123 26.17 -9.33 -28.08
C LYS A 123 24.75 -8.93 -27.66
N GLY A 124 24.55 -7.65 -27.32
CA GLY A 124 23.29 -7.09 -26.84
C GLY A 124 23.36 -6.60 -25.38
N PRO A 125 22.28 -5.95 -24.91
CA PRO A 125 22.21 -5.39 -23.56
C PRO A 125 21.98 -6.47 -22.50
N VAL A 126 22.69 -6.34 -21.38
CA VAL A 126 22.56 -7.16 -20.18
C VAL A 126 22.33 -6.24 -18.99
N LEU A 127 21.36 -6.57 -18.15
CA LEU A 127 21.10 -5.81 -16.93
C LEU A 127 21.87 -6.46 -15.78
N PHE A 128 22.49 -5.64 -14.93
CA PHE A 128 23.20 -6.11 -13.76
C PHE A 128 22.90 -5.25 -12.53
N CYS A 129 23.04 -5.85 -11.35
CA CYS A 129 23.05 -5.16 -10.07
C CYS A 129 24.07 -5.81 -9.14
N ALA A 130 24.55 -5.07 -8.14
CA ALA A 130 25.44 -5.62 -7.13
C ALA A 130 24.73 -6.73 -6.34
N ASP A 131 25.45 -7.80 -6.02
CA ASP A 131 24.92 -8.86 -5.17
C ASP A 131 25.13 -8.55 -3.69
N THR A 132 24.08 -8.03 -3.06
CA THR A 132 24.06 -7.69 -1.64
C THR A 132 23.42 -8.77 -0.76
N GLY A 133 23.26 -9.98 -1.30
CA GLY A 133 22.66 -11.11 -0.59
C GLY A 133 21.19 -10.89 -0.27
N MET A 134 20.80 -11.10 0.99
CA MET A 134 19.41 -10.92 1.46
C MET A 134 19.07 -9.47 1.83
N ASN A 135 20.08 -8.61 1.99
CA ASN A 135 19.88 -7.22 2.36
C ASN A 135 20.00 -6.34 1.12
N ALA A 136 18.90 -5.70 0.71
CA ALA A 136 18.89 -4.81 -0.45
C ALA A 136 19.29 -3.36 -0.12
N LEU A 137 19.37 -2.99 1.17
CA LEU A 137 19.74 -1.62 1.58
C LEU A 137 21.06 -1.13 0.96
N PRO A 138 22.17 -1.91 0.97
CA PRO A 138 23.43 -1.44 0.39
C PRO A 138 23.46 -1.55 -1.15
N SER A 139 22.37 -1.92 -1.82
CA SER A 139 22.38 -2.17 -3.27
C SER A 139 22.78 -0.95 -4.08
N ARG A 140 22.37 0.26 -3.66
CA ARG A 140 22.77 1.52 -4.28
C ARG A 140 24.28 1.73 -4.18
N GLU A 141 24.81 1.72 -2.96
CA GLU A 141 26.22 1.98 -2.69
C GLU A 141 27.11 0.94 -3.37
N ALA A 142 26.76 -0.34 -3.25
CA ALA A 142 27.50 -1.42 -3.89
C ALA A 142 27.48 -1.31 -5.44
N LEU A 143 26.38 -0.87 -6.04
CA LEU A 143 26.35 -0.58 -7.48
C LEU A 143 27.18 0.67 -7.82
N ALA A 144 27.12 1.71 -6.98
CA ALA A 144 27.90 2.92 -7.19
C ALA A 144 29.41 2.64 -7.15
N ASP A 145 29.86 1.75 -6.27
CA ASP A 145 31.25 1.30 -6.19
C ASP A 145 31.70 0.55 -7.44
N ILE A 146 30.81 -0.25 -8.04
CA ILE A 146 31.07 -0.89 -9.35
C ILE A 146 31.26 0.21 -10.41
N PHE A 147 30.42 1.24 -10.47
CA PHE A 147 30.56 2.32 -11.44
C PHE A 147 31.86 3.11 -11.27
N ARG A 148 32.16 3.56 -10.04
CA ARG A 148 33.39 4.31 -9.74
C ARG A 148 34.65 3.55 -10.11
N SER A 149 34.59 2.23 -10.03
CA SER A 149 35.73 1.35 -10.25
C SER A 149 35.83 0.82 -11.68
N ALA A 150 34.78 0.13 -12.14
CA ALA A 150 34.74 -0.54 -13.43
C ALA A 150 34.35 0.40 -14.57
N PHE A 151 33.77 1.58 -14.31
CA PHE A 151 33.30 2.50 -15.35
C PHE A 151 33.63 3.97 -15.01
N PRO A 152 34.91 4.32 -14.77
CA PRO A 152 35.29 5.66 -14.33
C PRO A 152 34.95 6.76 -15.35
N ALA A 153 34.82 6.42 -16.62
CA ALA A 153 34.40 7.34 -17.69
C ALA A 153 32.91 7.74 -17.63
N THR A 154 32.11 7.06 -16.80
CA THR A 154 30.68 7.35 -16.62
C THR A 154 30.45 7.85 -15.19
N PRO A 155 30.68 9.15 -14.91
CA PRO A 155 30.51 9.69 -13.56
C PRO A 155 29.05 9.59 -13.12
N LEU A 156 28.86 9.24 -11.84
CA LEU A 156 27.55 9.21 -11.22
C LEU A 156 27.13 10.60 -10.76
N ASP A 157 25.85 10.92 -10.95
CA ASP A 157 25.24 12.12 -10.39
C ASP A 157 25.03 11.98 -8.86
N VAL A 158 24.95 13.11 -8.17
CA VAL A 158 24.66 13.23 -6.74
C VAL A 158 23.36 12.50 -6.38
N GLN A 159 22.36 12.53 -7.25
CA GLN A 159 21.09 11.81 -7.03
C GLN A 159 21.25 10.28 -7.06
N GLN A 160 22.25 9.76 -7.78
CA GLN A 160 22.49 8.32 -7.90
C GLN A 160 23.25 7.77 -6.69
N THR A 161 23.98 8.64 -5.98
CA THR A 161 24.85 8.27 -4.85
C THR A 161 24.27 8.59 -3.48
N ARG A 162 23.27 9.48 -3.38
CA ARG A 162 22.62 9.80 -2.11
C ARG A 162 21.58 8.76 -1.69
N ASP A 163 21.53 8.49 -0.39
CA ASP A 163 20.43 7.76 0.19
C ASP A 163 19.11 8.50 0.08
N PHE A 164 18.08 7.74 -0.28
CA PHE A 164 16.74 8.27 -0.39
C PHE A 164 16.12 8.28 1.00
N ALA A 165 15.58 9.43 1.38
CA ALA A 165 14.81 9.59 2.60
C ALA A 165 13.50 10.30 2.23
N LEU A 166 12.40 9.84 2.82
CA LEU A 166 11.05 10.30 2.45
C LEU A 166 10.90 11.80 2.64
N GLU A 167 11.47 12.34 3.70
CA GLU A 167 11.44 13.75 4.08
C GLU A 167 12.21 14.66 3.12
N LYS A 168 13.10 14.11 2.29
CA LYS A 168 13.86 14.89 1.29
C LYS A 168 13.10 15.08 -0.02
N SER A 169 12.02 14.32 -0.24
CA SER A 169 11.21 14.42 -1.44
C SER A 169 9.96 15.25 -1.19
N ALA A 170 9.85 16.39 -1.87
CA ALA A 170 8.66 17.25 -1.79
C ALA A 170 7.36 16.50 -2.16
N ARG A 171 7.44 15.54 -3.09
CA ARG A 171 6.27 14.72 -3.48
C ARG A 171 5.89 13.71 -2.39
N SER A 172 6.87 13.10 -1.74
CA SER A 172 6.64 12.20 -0.59
C SER A 172 6.05 12.98 0.60
N LEU A 173 6.59 14.17 0.89
CA LEU A 173 6.05 15.06 1.92
C LEU A 173 4.60 15.47 1.64
N ALA A 174 4.26 15.81 0.40
CA ALA A 174 2.89 16.16 0.03
C ALA A 174 1.92 14.99 0.28
N VAL A 175 2.30 13.77 -0.13
CA VAL A 175 1.48 12.56 0.09
C VAL A 175 1.35 12.24 1.57
N MET A 176 2.43 12.35 2.34
CA MET A 176 2.39 12.16 3.80
C MET A 176 1.50 13.19 4.49
N THR A 177 1.59 14.46 4.09
CA THR A 177 0.76 15.54 4.64
C THR A 177 -0.70 15.27 4.37
N LEU A 178 -1.05 14.87 3.14
CA LEU A 178 -2.43 14.51 2.80
C LEU A 178 -2.90 13.28 3.59
N PHE A 179 -2.05 12.26 3.74
CA PHE A 179 -2.34 11.08 4.57
C PHE A 179 -2.67 11.49 6.01
N PHE A 180 -1.79 12.24 6.68
CA PHE A 180 -2.02 12.64 8.07
C PHE A 180 -3.22 13.58 8.20
N GLY A 181 -3.41 14.50 7.26
CA GLY A 181 -4.57 15.41 7.25
C GLY A 181 -5.89 14.66 7.13
N LEU A 182 -5.99 13.70 6.20
CA LEU A 182 -7.19 12.88 6.03
C LEU A 182 -7.42 11.93 7.20
N LEU A 183 -6.36 11.33 7.75
CA LEU A 183 -6.46 10.46 8.91
C LEU A 183 -6.96 11.25 10.12
N LEU A 184 -6.37 12.41 10.38
CA LEU A 184 -6.78 13.29 11.47
C LEU A 184 -8.23 13.74 11.27
N PHE A 185 -8.61 14.14 10.06
CA PHE A 185 -10.00 14.48 9.74
C PHE A 185 -10.96 13.32 10.05
N ALA A 186 -10.66 12.11 9.58
CA ALA A 186 -11.51 10.95 9.81
C ALA A 186 -11.65 10.62 11.30
N LEU A 187 -10.56 10.71 12.07
CA LEU A 187 -10.57 10.47 13.52
C LEU A 187 -11.36 11.55 14.26
N LEU A 188 -11.12 12.83 13.98
CA LEU A 188 -11.82 13.93 14.61
C LEU A 188 -13.31 13.90 14.30
N ASP A 189 -13.69 13.63 13.05
CA ASP A 189 -15.11 13.54 12.69
C ASP A 189 -15.78 12.37 13.40
N THR A 190 -15.13 11.21 13.46
CA THR A 190 -15.72 10.01 14.05
C THR A 190 -15.87 10.11 15.57
N PHE A 191 -14.88 10.69 16.26
CA PHE A 191 -14.81 10.60 17.73
C PHE A 191 -15.06 11.91 18.48
N VAL A 192 -14.91 13.07 17.85
CA VAL A 192 -14.89 14.36 18.58
C VAL A 192 -16.03 15.29 18.15
N VAL A 193 -16.26 15.45 16.84
CA VAL A 193 -17.11 16.54 16.30
C VAL A 193 -18.51 16.06 15.88
N SER A 194 -18.85 14.80 16.09
CA SER A 194 -20.07 14.20 15.54
C SER A 194 -21.31 14.44 16.42
N HIS A 195 -21.89 15.64 16.36
CA HIS A 195 -23.27 15.86 16.82
C HIS A 195 -24.33 15.22 15.91
N PHE A 196 -23.92 14.74 14.74
CA PHE A 196 -24.78 14.07 13.77
C PHE A 196 -24.28 12.65 13.54
N GLU A 197 -25.03 11.64 13.97
CA GLU A 197 -24.65 10.24 13.79
C GLU A 197 -25.33 9.64 12.56
N LEU A 198 -24.62 8.80 11.80
CA LEU A 198 -25.22 7.99 10.73
C LEU A 198 -25.79 6.71 11.33
N MET A 199 -26.97 6.29 10.86
CA MET A 199 -27.62 5.11 11.44
C MET A 199 -26.88 3.82 11.08
N ASP A 200 -26.70 2.92 12.05
CA ASP A 200 -26.10 1.59 11.86
C ASP A 200 -26.70 0.83 10.68
N ALA A 201 -28.03 0.85 10.55
CA ALA A 201 -28.73 0.18 9.45
C ALA A 201 -28.33 0.74 8.08
N GLN A 202 -28.12 2.06 7.98
CA GLN A 202 -27.69 2.71 6.75
C GLN A 202 -26.20 2.42 6.47
N ILE A 203 -25.34 2.50 7.50
CA ILE A 203 -23.91 2.15 7.35
C ILE A 203 -23.78 0.71 6.86
N MET A 204 -24.51 -0.22 7.45
CA MET A 204 -24.50 -1.63 7.03
C MET A 204 -25.05 -1.82 5.61
N ALA A 205 -26.12 -1.11 5.24
CA ALA A 205 -26.62 -1.14 3.87
C ALA A 205 -25.55 -0.67 2.86
N ILE A 206 -24.84 0.42 3.16
CA ILE A 206 -23.74 0.92 2.32
C ILE A 206 -22.60 -0.10 2.23
N LEU A 207 -22.17 -0.64 3.36
CA LEU A 207 -21.04 -1.58 3.45
C LEU A 207 -21.35 -2.97 2.88
N THR A 208 -22.61 -3.36 2.78
CA THR A 208 -22.99 -4.66 2.19
C THR A 208 -23.35 -4.55 0.71
N HIS A 209 -23.57 -3.33 0.20
CA HIS A 209 -23.95 -3.15 -1.19
C HIS A 209 -22.77 -3.41 -2.16
N PRO A 210 -22.93 -4.29 -3.17
CA PRO A 210 -21.82 -4.70 -4.04
C PRO A 210 -21.24 -3.55 -4.86
N VAL A 211 -22.09 -2.58 -5.28
CA VAL A 211 -21.62 -1.40 -6.02
C VAL A 211 -20.70 -0.54 -5.17
N THR A 212 -20.90 -0.48 -3.85
CA THR A 212 -20.01 0.25 -2.94
C THR A 212 -18.62 -0.37 -2.96
N TRP A 213 -18.52 -1.70 -2.90
CA TRP A 213 -17.24 -2.40 -2.97
C TRP A 213 -16.57 -2.24 -4.33
N MET A 214 -17.32 -2.35 -5.43
CA MET A 214 -16.79 -2.11 -6.77
C MET A 214 -16.26 -0.68 -6.91
N GLY A 215 -17.02 0.31 -6.44
CA GLY A 215 -16.62 1.71 -6.42
C GLY A 215 -15.38 1.95 -5.55
N ALA A 216 -15.34 1.37 -4.35
CA ALA A 216 -14.21 1.49 -3.44
C ALA A 216 -12.93 0.88 -4.02
N VAL A 217 -13.01 -0.31 -4.61
CA VAL A 217 -11.87 -0.96 -5.28
C VAL A 217 -11.41 -0.15 -6.49
N ALA A 218 -12.34 0.35 -7.31
CA ALA A 218 -12.01 1.18 -8.46
C ALA A 218 -11.34 2.50 -8.04
N ALA A 219 -11.88 3.17 -7.01
CA ALA A 219 -11.32 4.40 -6.47
C ALA A 219 -9.92 4.17 -5.85
N LEU A 220 -9.75 3.08 -5.09
CA LEU A 220 -8.46 2.70 -4.52
C LEU A 220 -7.43 2.41 -5.61
N ALA A 221 -7.81 1.70 -6.67
CA ALA A 221 -6.94 1.40 -7.79
C ALA A 221 -6.55 2.67 -8.57
N ALA A 222 -7.52 3.53 -8.88
CA ALA A 222 -7.29 4.79 -9.60
C ALA A 222 -6.41 5.74 -8.79
N CYS A 223 -6.74 5.97 -7.52
CA CYS A 223 -5.98 6.81 -6.62
C CYS A 223 -4.58 6.24 -6.37
N GLY A 224 -4.48 4.96 -6.02
CA GLY A 224 -3.22 4.28 -5.78
C GLY A 224 -2.30 4.34 -7.00
N MET A 225 -2.83 4.12 -8.21
CA MET A 225 -2.07 4.25 -9.45
C MET A 225 -1.63 5.70 -9.70
N GLY A 226 -2.53 6.67 -9.50
CA GLY A 226 -2.23 8.10 -9.66
C GLY A 226 -1.12 8.56 -8.72
N VAL A 227 -1.24 8.27 -7.43
CA VAL A 227 -0.24 8.60 -6.40
C VAL A 227 1.08 7.90 -6.67
N TYR A 228 1.04 6.61 -7.03
CA TYR A 228 2.24 5.85 -7.37
C TYR A 228 2.98 6.48 -8.56
N ARG A 229 2.28 6.85 -9.64
CA ARG A 229 2.88 7.53 -10.80
C ARG A 229 3.40 8.92 -10.44
N PHE A 230 2.69 9.67 -9.62
CA PHE A 230 3.12 10.97 -9.12
C PHE A 230 4.43 10.87 -8.34
N LEU A 231 4.57 9.88 -7.45
CA LEU A 231 5.79 9.63 -6.67
C LEU A 231 6.96 9.17 -7.55
N LEU A 232 6.73 8.23 -8.48
CA LEU A 232 7.76 7.79 -9.41
C LEU A 232 8.31 8.93 -10.28
N ALA A 233 7.45 9.83 -10.75
CA ALA A 233 7.89 10.99 -11.52
C ALA A 233 8.69 12.00 -10.66
N GLY A 234 8.64 11.90 -9.33
CA GLY A 234 9.51 12.61 -8.39
C GLY A 234 10.76 11.82 -8.01
N GLN A 235 11.07 10.74 -8.75
CA GLN A 235 12.18 9.82 -8.49
C GLN A 235 12.14 9.14 -7.11
N VAL A 236 10.97 9.06 -6.49
CA VAL A 236 10.78 8.27 -5.27
C VAL A 236 10.93 6.78 -5.65
N PRO A 237 11.68 5.97 -4.88
CA PRO A 237 11.84 4.58 -5.24
C PRO A 237 10.52 3.82 -5.17
N ALA A 238 10.43 2.76 -5.98
CA ALA A 238 9.14 2.17 -6.32
C ALA A 238 8.41 1.54 -5.13
N ARG A 239 9.14 0.99 -4.15
CA ARG A 239 8.50 0.34 -2.98
C ARG A 239 7.91 1.36 -2.03
N GLU A 240 8.67 2.40 -1.72
CA GLU A 240 8.25 3.55 -0.92
C GLU A 240 7.03 4.20 -1.57
N SER A 241 7.07 4.36 -2.90
CA SER A 241 5.93 4.87 -3.67
C SER A 241 4.69 4.00 -3.51
N MET A 242 4.83 2.67 -3.57
CA MET A 242 3.72 1.73 -3.41
C MET A 242 3.16 1.77 -1.99
N VAL A 243 4.02 1.78 -0.96
CA VAL A 243 3.59 1.84 0.44
C VAL A 243 2.83 3.13 0.70
N LEU A 244 3.36 4.28 0.29
CA LEU A 244 2.69 5.57 0.45
C LEU A 244 1.36 5.63 -0.31
N ALA A 245 1.32 5.13 -1.55
CA ALA A 245 0.10 5.08 -2.34
C ALA A 245 -0.99 4.22 -1.67
N LEU A 246 -0.62 3.07 -1.12
CA LEU A 246 -1.55 2.20 -0.38
C LEU A 246 -2.00 2.86 0.93
N MET A 247 -1.10 3.44 1.71
CA MET A 247 -1.44 4.13 2.95
C MET A 247 -2.45 5.27 2.71
N LEU A 248 -2.17 6.12 1.72
CA LEU A 248 -3.08 7.21 1.36
C LEU A 248 -4.40 6.67 0.81
N GLY A 249 -4.37 5.64 -0.05
CA GLY A 249 -5.57 5.03 -0.61
C GLY A 249 -6.50 4.44 0.46
N TRP A 250 -5.96 3.71 1.43
CA TRP A 250 -6.73 3.18 2.56
C TRP A 250 -7.30 4.29 3.44
N THR A 251 -6.52 5.36 3.67
CA THR A 251 -6.97 6.51 4.47
C THR A 251 -8.09 7.27 3.77
N LEU A 252 -8.01 7.43 2.44
CA LEU A 252 -9.10 7.98 1.64
C LEU A 252 -10.38 7.16 1.77
N LEU A 253 -10.29 5.83 1.71
CA LEU A 253 -11.45 4.96 1.93
C LEU A 253 -12.03 5.13 3.34
N GLY A 254 -11.18 5.18 4.37
CA GLY A 254 -11.61 5.41 5.75
C GLY A 254 -12.24 6.79 5.97
N ALA A 255 -11.75 7.82 5.29
CA ALA A 255 -12.27 9.17 5.34
C ALA A 255 -13.50 9.40 4.46
N ALA A 256 -13.83 8.47 3.55
CA ALA A 256 -14.89 8.65 2.56
C ALA A 256 -16.27 8.84 3.19
N LEU A 257 -16.62 8.02 4.20
CA LEU A 257 -17.92 8.12 4.87
C LEU A 257 -18.03 9.40 5.73
N PRO A 258 -17.04 9.76 6.58
CA PRO A 258 -17.00 11.07 7.24
C PRO A 258 -17.12 12.25 6.28
N ALA A 259 -16.40 12.21 5.15
CA ALA A 259 -16.46 13.27 4.14
C ALA A 259 -17.85 13.36 3.49
N ALA A 260 -18.42 12.22 3.07
CA ALA A 260 -19.76 12.17 2.48
C ALA A 260 -20.82 12.70 3.45
N LYS A 261 -20.75 12.31 4.72
CA LYS A 261 -21.61 12.82 5.79
C LYS A 261 -21.54 14.35 5.89
N ARG A 262 -20.34 14.93 5.93
CA ARG A 262 -20.16 16.40 6.05
C ARG A 262 -20.60 17.15 4.80
N ILE A 263 -20.34 16.60 3.62
CA ILE A 263 -20.82 17.17 2.36
C ILE A 263 -22.35 17.15 2.32
N ASP A 264 -22.96 16.04 2.74
CA ASP A 264 -24.42 15.90 2.80
C ASP A 264 -25.05 16.92 3.76
N GLN A 265 -24.46 17.11 4.94
CA GLN A 265 -24.88 18.14 5.91
C GLN A 265 -24.76 19.55 5.33
N PHE A 266 -23.61 19.86 4.73
CA PHE A 266 -23.33 21.19 4.20
C PHE A 266 -24.26 21.57 3.05
N LEU A 267 -24.69 20.58 2.25
CA LEU A 267 -25.60 20.78 1.12
C LEU A 267 -27.08 20.60 1.49
N ALA A 268 -27.40 20.25 2.73
CA ALA A 268 -28.79 20.10 3.17
C ALA A 268 -29.48 21.47 3.15
N THR A 269 -30.55 21.59 2.37
CA THR A 269 -31.34 22.83 2.25
C THR A 269 -32.45 22.93 3.30
N ALA A 270 -32.87 21.79 3.85
CA ALA A 270 -33.86 21.72 4.91
C ALA A 270 -33.16 21.58 6.28
N PRO A 271 -33.67 22.24 7.33
CA PRO A 271 -33.19 22.01 8.69
C PRO A 271 -33.53 20.59 9.16
N THR A 272 -32.98 20.17 10.30
CA THR A 272 -33.38 18.95 11.00
C THR A 272 -34.90 18.90 11.18
N GLN A 273 -35.52 17.78 10.81
CA GLN A 273 -36.97 17.56 10.91
C GLN A 273 -37.28 16.39 11.83
N ASN A 274 -38.41 16.50 12.53
CA ASN A 274 -38.90 15.43 13.39
C ASN A 274 -39.67 14.41 12.56
N HIS A 275 -39.22 13.15 12.61
CA HIS A 275 -39.89 12.03 11.99
C HIS A 275 -40.47 11.09 13.05
N THR A 276 -41.68 10.59 12.81
CA THR A 276 -42.37 9.71 13.77
C THR A 276 -41.89 8.27 13.66
N TYR A 277 -41.39 7.76 14.78
CA TYR A 277 -40.99 6.38 14.97
C TYR A 277 -41.89 5.68 15.98
N ARG A 278 -42.01 4.36 15.87
CA ARG A 278 -42.72 3.50 16.82
C ARG A 278 -41.76 2.54 17.49
N ILE A 279 -41.87 2.40 18.81
CA ILE A 279 -41.12 1.40 19.58
C ILE A 279 -41.67 0.02 19.25
N ILE A 280 -40.85 -0.84 18.64
CA ILE A 280 -41.22 -2.23 18.32
C ILE A 280 -40.64 -3.23 19.32
N GLN A 281 -39.56 -2.83 19.98
CA GLN A 281 -38.92 -3.56 21.08
C GLN A 281 -38.14 -2.52 21.91
N VAL A 282 -37.82 -2.82 23.18
CA VAL A 282 -37.03 -1.93 24.03
C VAL A 282 -35.76 -1.48 23.29
N ALA A 283 -35.56 -0.17 23.19
CA ALA A 283 -34.46 0.48 22.46
C ALA A 283 -34.36 0.17 20.95
N HIS A 284 -35.43 -0.33 20.34
CA HIS A 284 -35.52 -0.57 18.90
C HIS A 284 -36.77 0.12 18.34
N LEU A 285 -36.52 1.10 17.47
CA LEU A 285 -37.55 1.95 16.89
C LEU A 285 -37.61 1.72 15.38
N ALA A 286 -38.83 1.53 14.87
CA ALA A 286 -39.11 1.43 13.43
C ALA A 286 -39.85 2.68 12.96
N PRO A 287 -39.60 3.15 11.73
CA PRO A 287 -40.33 4.29 11.20
C PRO A 287 -41.81 3.96 11.05
N LYS A 288 -42.69 4.89 11.45
CA LYS A 288 -44.14 4.74 11.27
C LYS A 288 -44.50 4.79 9.79
N ASP A 289 -43.91 5.73 9.06
CA ASP A 289 -44.05 5.87 7.62
C ASP A 289 -42.88 5.18 6.90
N LYS A 290 -43.19 4.09 6.20
CA LYS A 290 -42.21 3.32 5.43
C LYS A 290 -41.93 3.92 4.05
N VAL A 291 -42.77 4.82 3.57
CA VAL A 291 -42.64 5.42 2.22
C VAL A 291 -41.46 6.39 2.16
N LEU A 292 -41.13 7.04 3.28
CA LEU A 292 -40.04 8.00 3.38
C LEU A 292 -38.63 7.39 3.28
N GLY A 293 -38.50 6.06 3.36
CA GLY A 293 -37.21 5.37 3.31
C GLY A 293 -36.35 5.62 4.54
N LEU A 294 -36.97 5.83 5.70
CA LEU A 294 -36.31 6.05 6.97
C LEU A 294 -35.63 4.75 7.48
N PRO A 295 -34.40 4.82 8.02
CA PRO A 295 -33.73 3.67 8.62
C PRO A 295 -34.35 3.29 9.97
N ALA A 296 -34.29 2.01 10.33
CA ALA A 296 -34.58 1.57 11.69
C ALA A 296 -33.49 2.03 12.66
N LEU A 297 -33.88 2.33 13.90
CA LEU A 297 -32.99 2.89 14.92
C LEU A 297 -32.81 1.91 16.08
N ARG A 298 -31.59 1.81 16.58
CA ARG A 298 -31.25 0.96 17.74
C ARG A 298 -30.42 1.76 18.72
N PHE A 299 -30.82 1.76 19.98
CA PHE A 299 -30.16 2.52 21.05
C PHE A 299 -29.75 1.62 22.21
N PRO A 300 -28.89 0.60 21.98
CA PRO A 300 -28.57 -0.41 23.00
C PRO A 300 -27.95 0.18 24.27
N ARG A 301 -27.25 1.33 24.17
CA ARG A 301 -26.63 2.04 25.29
C ARG A 301 -27.63 2.82 26.15
N ALA A 302 -28.80 3.15 25.62
CA ALA A 302 -29.85 3.91 26.33
C ALA A 302 -31.05 3.03 26.67
N ARG A 303 -30.81 1.73 26.94
CA ARG A 303 -31.88 0.75 27.13
C ARG A 303 -32.80 1.11 28.28
N ASP A 304 -32.25 1.58 29.40
CA ASP A 304 -33.01 1.93 30.60
C ASP A 304 -33.96 3.10 30.34
N TYR A 305 -33.48 4.11 29.60
CA TYR A 305 -34.32 5.23 29.15
C TYR A 305 -35.51 4.74 28.31
N TRP A 306 -35.28 3.83 27.37
CA TRP A 306 -36.34 3.34 26.48
C TRP A 306 -37.30 2.35 27.14
N GLN A 307 -36.93 1.75 28.27
CA GLN A 307 -37.75 0.76 28.97
C GLN A 307 -38.99 1.36 29.65
N GLN A 308 -38.97 2.67 29.95
CA GLN A 308 -40.12 3.37 30.55
C GLN A 308 -41.31 3.52 29.58
N PHE A 309 -41.10 3.33 28.27
CA PHE A 309 -42.12 3.49 27.25
C PHE A 309 -42.67 2.12 26.80
N PRO A 310 -44.00 1.91 26.82
CA PRO A 310 -44.61 0.69 26.30
C PRO A 310 -44.29 0.46 24.81
N VAL A 311 -44.16 -0.81 24.41
CA VAL A 311 -44.08 -1.18 22.99
C VAL A 311 -45.33 -0.69 22.27
N GLY A 312 -45.15 -0.09 21.08
CA GLY A 312 -46.20 0.57 20.32
C GLY A 312 -46.24 2.09 20.51
N SER A 313 -45.56 2.63 21.53
CA SER A 313 -45.46 4.08 21.73
C SER A 313 -44.77 4.77 20.55
N GLU A 314 -45.22 5.98 20.24
CA GLU A 314 -44.70 6.79 19.15
C GLU A 314 -43.79 7.91 19.69
N TYR A 315 -42.71 8.18 18.97
CA TYR A 315 -41.71 9.17 19.36
C TYR A 315 -41.23 9.95 18.15
N ALA A 316 -41.02 11.25 18.32
CA ALA A 316 -40.46 12.12 17.30
C ALA A 316 -38.93 12.07 17.37
N ILE A 317 -38.28 11.70 16.27
CA ILE A 317 -36.81 11.62 16.18
C ILE A 317 -36.31 12.72 15.24
N PRO A 318 -35.39 13.60 15.70
CA PRO A 318 -34.86 14.68 14.88
C PRO A 318 -33.80 14.13 13.91
N LEU A 319 -34.09 14.14 12.61
CA LEU A 319 -33.15 13.71 11.57
C LEU A 319 -32.90 14.82 10.56
N LEU A 320 -31.66 14.86 10.07
CA LEU A 320 -31.26 15.63 8.89
C LEU A 320 -31.10 14.67 7.70
N ARG A 321 -31.48 15.14 6.51
CA ARG A 321 -31.21 14.47 5.24
C ARG A 321 -30.74 15.46 4.20
N GLY A 322 -29.54 15.25 3.68
CA GLY A 322 -29.03 16.01 2.54
C GLY A 322 -29.26 15.31 1.19
N PRO A 323 -28.72 15.89 0.12
CA PRO A 323 -28.92 15.41 -1.26
C PRO A 323 -28.21 14.09 -1.57
N LEU A 324 -27.22 13.67 -0.77
CA LEU A 324 -26.60 12.34 -0.89
C LEU A 324 -27.49 11.24 -0.27
N GLY A 325 -28.61 11.60 0.34
CA GLY A 325 -29.59 10.66 0.89
C GLY A 325 -29.14 9.99 2.19
N LEU A 326 -28.18 10.58 2.90
CA LEU A 326 -27.74 10.09 4.20
C LEU A 326 -28.68 10.60 5.29
N TRP A 327 -29.13 9.70 6.16
CA TRP A 327 -30.02 10.03 7.27
C TRP A 327 -29.19 10.15 8.54
N GLN A 328 -29.24 11.32 9.17
CA GLN A 328 -28.33 11.69 10.23
C GLN A 328 -29.11 12.11 11.48
N LEU A 329 -28.85 11.49 12.63
CA LEU A 329 -29.51 11.81 13.90
C LEU A 329 -28.86 13.02 14.53
N ASP A 330 -29.66 14.03 14.84
CA ASP A 330 -29.20 15.24 15.50
C ASP A 330 -29.16 15.05 17.02
N HIS A 331 -27.99 14.73 17.55
CA HIS A 331 -27.76 14.55 18.99
C HIS A 331 -27.93 15.83 19.79
N SER A 332 -27.82 17.01 19.17
CA SER A 332 -28.00 18.28 19.89
C SER A 332 -29.43 18.46 20.41
N VAL A 333 -30.39 17.80 19.75
CA VAL A 333 -31.80 17.78 20.15
C VAL A 333 -32.15 16.45 20.79
N PHE A 334 -31.71 15.34 20.21
CA PHE A 334 -32.08 13.99 20.65
C PHE A 334 -31.55 13.64 22.04
N ASP A 335 -30.32 14.04 22.41
CA ASP A 335 -29.70 13.60 23.66
C ASP A 335 -30.26 14.31 24.90
N LYS A 336 -30.86 15.50 24.75
CA LYS A 336 -31.38 16.30 25.88
C LYS A 336 -32.30 15.50 26.84
N PRO A 337 -33.37 14.81 26.36
CA PRO A 337 -34.22 14.01 27.24
C PRO A 337 -33.51 12.78 27.82
N LEU A 338 -32.55 12.19 27.10
CA LEU A 338 -31.78 11.04 27.59
C LEU A 338 -30.86 11.47 28.74
N VAL A 339 -30.12 12.57 28.58
CA VAL A 339 -29.24 13.13 29.62
C VAL A 339 -30.05 13.48 30.86
N ALA A 340 -31.17 14.20 30.71
CA ALA A 340 -32.03 14.58 31.83
C ALA A 340 -32.64 13.39 32.58
N PHE A 341 -32.79 12.23 31.94
CA PHE A 341 -33.22 11.00 32.59
C PHE A 341 -32.11 10.40 33.46
N TYR A 342 -30.90 10.26 32.90
CA TYR A 342 -29.76 9.69 33.62
C TYR A 342 -29.24 10.60 34.75
N GLU A 343 -29.32 11.92 34.61
CA GLU A 343 -28.99 12.86 35.70
C GLU A 343 -29.96 12.79 36.89
N LYS A 344 -31.19 12.31 36.67
CA LYS A 344 -32.21 12.16 37.72
C LYS A 344 -32.16 10.80 38.41
N GLN A 345 -31.40 9.85 37.88
CA GLN A 345 -31.17 8.56 38.52
C GLN A 345 -29.99 8.71 39.51
N PRO A 346 -30.19 8.43 40.80
CA PRO A 346 -29.16 8.57 41.83
C PRO A 346 -27.99 7.59 41.69
#